data_AF-A0A918V7C8-F1
#
_entry.id   AF-A0A918V7C8-F1
#
_cell.length_a   1.000
_cell.length_b   1.000
_cell.length_c   1.000
_cell.angle_alpha   90.00
_cell.angle_beta   90.00
_cell.angle_gamma   90.00
#
_symmetry.space_group_name_H-M   'P 1'
#
loop_
_entity.id
_entity.type
_entity.pdbx_description
1 polymer ?
#
loop_
_entity_poly.entity_id
_entity_poly.type
_entity_poly.pdbx_seq_one_letter_code
_entity_poly.pdbx_strand_id
1 'polypeptide(L)'
;MEYHLNKKQTTDSITLTIIPKNDSINYHIFSHGIPFEINPSDNSKITIWETPSELVDKKEYNLNGKKLMIKKYYYDVENSSDEEGYYFLLNNRIIAFRSEAWVSLYDFYKYDKTEVHKLLEKDSTDFFYN
;
A
#
# COMPACT_ATOMS: atom_id res chain seq x y z
N MET A 1 8.38 19.00 19.79
CA MET A 1 8.49 17.83 18.89
C MET A 1 8.97 18.34 17.55
N GLU A 2 10.09 17.83 17.05
CA GLU A 2 10.60 18.14 15.70
C GLU A 2 10.09 17.08 14.72
N TYR A 3 9.50 17.52 13.61
CA TYR A 3 9.00 16.65 12.54
C TYR A 3 9.77 16.99 11.26
N HIS A 4 10.19 15.96 10.51
CA HIS A 4 10.74 16.16 9.18
C HIS A 4 9.67 15.83 8.15
N LEU A 5 9.20 16.86 7.44
CA LEU A 5 8.27 16.72 6.34
C LEU A 5 9.04 16.49 5.04
N ASN A 6 9.03 15.26 4.54
CA ASN A 6 9.46 15.01 3.16
C ASN A 6 8.23 15.03 2.26
N LYS A 7 8.03 16.15 1.55
CA LYS A 7 7.02 16.28 0.50
C LYS A 7 7.67 15.96 -0.83
N LYS A 8 7.26 14.85 -1.45
CA LYS A 8 7.58 14.58 -2.86
C LYS A 8 6.30 14.67 -3.67
N GLN A 9 6.23 15.69 -4.52
CA GLN A 9 5.12 15.90 -5.43
C GLN A 9 5.52 15.31 -6.79
N THR A 10 4.77 14.31 -7.25
CA THR A 10 4.75 13.92 -8.67
C THR A 10 3.47 14.47 -9.30
N THR A 11 3.35 14.42 -10.62
CA THR A 11 2.23 15.01 -11.37
C THR A 11 0.85 14.52 -10.92
N ASP A 12 0.77 13.34 -10.28
CA ASP A 12 -0.49 12.66 -9.95
C ASP A 12 -0.61 12.23 -8.47
N SER A 13 0.35 12.61 -7.60
CA SER A 13 0.28 12.26 -6.17
C SER A 13 1.10 13.20 -5.27
N ILE A 14 0.64 13.39 -4.03
CA ILE A 14 1.42 14.03 -2.96
C ILE A 14 1.79 12.94 -1.96
N THR A 15 3.01 12.43 -2.03
CA THR A 15 3.52 11.60 -0.94
C THR A 15 3.94 12.51 0.21
N LEU A 16 3.17 12.48 1.30
CA LEU A 16 3.62 12.95 2.60
C LEU A 16 4.35 11.80 3.28
N THR A 17 5.51 12.03 3.88
CA THR A 17 6.12 11.07 4.80
C THR A 17 6.50 11.84 6.06
N ILE A 18 5.87 11.48 7.17
CA ILE A 18 6.17 12.00 8.50
C ILE A 18 6.97 10.91 9.21
N ILE A 19 8.20 11.21 9.62
CA ILE A 19 9.06 10.28 10.36
C ILE A 19 9.24 10.83 11.78
N PRO A 20 8.58 10.29 12.80
CA PRO A 20 8.85 10.64 14.20
C PRO A 20 10.26 10.18 14.60
N LYS A 21 11.00 11.01 15.35
CA LYS A 21 12.38 10.71 15.76
C LYS A 21 12.52 9.47 16.68
N ASN A 22 11.42 9.00 17.28
CA ASN A 22 11.44 7.97 18.32
C ASN A 22 10.64 6.70 18.06
N ASP A 23 9.71 6.65 17.11
CA ASP A 23 9.06 5.40 16.68
C ASP A 23 8.30 5.62 15.36
N SER A 24 9.02 5.39 14.27
CA SER A 24 8.64 4.41 13.25
C SER A 24 7.14 4.31 12.90
N ILE A 25 6.48 5.38 12.47
CA ILE A 25 5.20 5.29 11.78
C ILE A 25 5.32 6.09 10.49
N ASN A 26 5.26 5.41 9.35
CA ASN A 26 5.20 6.09 8.06
C ASN A 26 3.74 6.37 7.73
N TYR A 27 3.38 7.65 7.80
CA TYR A 27 2.13 8.15 7.22
C TYR A 27 2.36 8.38 5.74
N HIS A 28 1.51 7.83 4.87
CA HIS A 28 1.39 8.41 3.54
C HIS A 28 -0.07 8.59 3.12
N ILE A 29 -0.27 9.51 2.18
CA ILE A 29 -1.57 9.90 1.63
C ILE A 29 -1.43 9.70 0.12
N PHE A 30 -2.26 8.87 -0.50
CA PHE A 30 -2.22 8.62 -1.95
C PHE A 30 -3.35 9.33 -2.70
N SER A 31 -3.42 9.18 -4.03
CA SER A 31 -4.23 9.93 -5.01
C SER A 31 -5.70 10.19 -4.66
N HIS A 32 -6.28 9.44 -3.71
CA HIS A 32 -7.66 9.58 -3.22
C HIS A 32 -7.78 9.96 -1.73
N GLY A 33 -6.67 10.31 -1.07
CA GLY A 33 -6.68 10.75 0.33
C GLY A 33 -6.66 9.63 1.36
N ILE A 34 -6.44 8.36 0.97
CA ILE A 34 -6.44 7.21 1.89
C ILE A 34 -5.24 7.32 2.86
N PRO A 35 -5.47 7.54 4.17
CA PRO A 35 -4.43 7.52 5.17
C PRO A 35 -4.08 6.08 5.50
N PHE A 36 -2.79 5.81 5.53
CA PHE A 36 -2.29 4.55 6.03
C PHE A 36 -1.07 4.77 6.91
N GLU A 37 -0.93 3.87 7.87
CA GLU A 37 0.18 3.80 8.80
C GLU A 37 0.83 2.43 8.68
N ILE A 38 2.14 2.43 8.54
CA ILE A 38 2.95 1.21 8.57
C ILE A 38 3.95 1.37 9.69
N ASN A 39 3.96 0.40 10.61
CA ASN A 39 5.04 0.22 11.56
C ASN A 39 6.24 -0.44 10.83
N PRO A 40 7.37 0.25 10.62
CA PRO A 40 8.58 -0.29 10.03
C PRO A 40 9.16 -1.46 10.83
N SER A 41 8.91 -1.52 12.14
CA SER A 41 9.40 -2.57 13.03
C SER A 41 8.51 -3.81 13.01
N ASP A 42 7.22 -3.64 12.67
CA ASP A 42 6.26 -4.73 12.56
C ASP A 42 5.33 -4.49 11.36
N ASN A 43 5.74 -4.97 10.19
CA ASN A 43 4.93 -4.93 8.99
C ASN A 43 3.98 -6.14 8.87
N SER A 44 3.67 -6.84 9.96
CA SER A 44 2.58 -7.83 9.97
C SER A 44 1.22 -7.18 10.13
N LYS A 45 1.18 -5.95 10.63
CA LYS A 45 -0.04 -5.16 10.85
C LYS A 45 0.17 -3.78 10.26
N ILE A 46 -0.71 -3.41 9.34
CA ILE A 46 -0.82 -2.04 8.86
C ILE A 46 -2.14 -1.48 9.33
N THR A 47 -2.25 -0.17 9.34
CA THR A 47 -3.50 0.51 9.67
C THR A 47 -3.92 1.32 8.45
N ILE A 48 -5.17 1.19 8.04
CA ILE A 48 -5.79 1.92 6.93
C ILE A 48 -7.01 2.61 7.53
N TRP A 49 -7.16 3.93 7.33
CA TRP A 49 -8.23 4.71 7.99
C TRP A 49 -8.32 4.46 9.50
N GLU A 50 -7.17 4.45 10.19
CA GLU A 50 -7.07 4.18 11.63
C GLU A 50 -7.54 2.77 12.07
N THR A 51 -7.93 1.91 11.12
CA THR A 51 -8.34 0.52 11.39
C THR A 51 -7.21 -0.45 11.05
N PRO A 52 -6.84 -1.36 11.98
CA PRO A 52 -5.89 -2.43 11.69
C PRO A 52 -6.38 -3.31 10.55
N SER A 53 -5.54 -3.50 9.53
CA SER A 53 -5.83 -4.37 8.39
C SER A 53 -5.01 -5.65 8.47
N GLU A 54 -5.66 -6.78 8.18
CA GLU A 54 -5.05 -8.10 8.30
C GLU A 54 -4.25 -8.45 7.05
N LEU A 55 -3.08 -9.08 7.24
CA LEU A 55 -2.32 -9.70 6.17
C LEU A 55 -3.02 -10.99 5.74
N VAL A 56 -3.61 -11.00 4.55
CA VAL A 56 -4.37 -12.16 4.03
C VAL A 56 -3.53 -13.04 3.11
N ASP A 57 -2.55 -12.46 2.40
CA ASP A 57 -1.67 -13.24 1.52
C ASP A 57 -0.31 -12.55 1.28
N LYS A 58 0.67 -13.28 0.76
CA LYS A 58 1.95 -12.76 0.30
C LYS A 58 2.50 -13.57 -0.86
N LYS A 59 3.12 -12.88 -1.82
CA LYS A 59 3.72 -13.50 -3.00
C LYS A 59 5.11 -12.98 -3.28
N GLU A 60 6.02 -13.90 -3.57
CA GLU A 60 7.37 -13.60 -4.03
C GLU A 60 7.39 -13.43 -5.55
N TYR A 61 8.00 -12.34 -6.01
CA TYR A 61 8.27 -12.06 -7.42
C TYR A 61 9.78 -11.95 -7.63
N ASN A 62 10.23 -12.30 -8.83
CA ASN A 62 11.62 -12.09 -9.24
C ASN A 62 11.66 -11.00 -10.31
N LEU A 63 12.32 -9.88 -10.01
CA LEU A 63 12.53 -8.77 -10.92
C LEU A 63 14.02 -8.50 -11.07
N ASN A 64 14.57 -8.75 -12.25
CA ASN A 64 16.00 -8.53 -12.56
C ASN A 64 16.94 -9.23 -11.56
N GLY A 65 16.61 -10.46 -11.16
CA GLY A 65 17.40 -11.25 -10.21
C GLY A 65 17.20 -10.84 -8.74
N LYS A 66 16.37 -9.84 -8.46
CA LYS A 66 16.01 -9.45 -7.09
C LYS A 66 14.66 -10.06 -6.71
N LYS A 67 14.64 -10.74 -5.56
CA LYS A 67 13.41 -11.20 -4.93
C LYS A 67 12.68 -10.04 -4.29
N LEU A 68 11.40 -9.90 -4.61
CA LEU A 68 10.48 -8.91 -4.06
C LEU A 68 9.34 -9.65 -3.40
N MET A 69 8.95 -9.24 -2.18
CA MET A 69 7.81 -9.81 -1.49
C MET A 69 6.68 -8.78 -1.50
N ILE A 70 5.60 -9.07 -2.21
CA ILE A 70 4.39 -8.27 -2.17
C ILE A 70 3.44 -8.91 -1.15
N LYS A 71 2.90 -8.08 -0.26
CA LYS A 71 1.96 -8.48 0.78
C LYS A 71 0.58 -7.93 0.46
N LYS A 72 -0.46 -8.74 0.62
CA LYS A 72 -1.86 -8.39 0.38
C LYS A 72 -2.57 -8.27 1.73
N TYR A 73 -3.15 -7.11 1.99
CA TYR A 73 -3.94 -6.82 3.18
C TYR A 73 -5.39 -6.60 2.80
N TYR A 74 -6.29 -6.99 3.68
CA TYR A 74 -7.72 -6.75 3.51
C TYR A 74 -8.20 -5.70 4.51
N TYR A 75 -8.97 -4.74 4.00
CA TYR A 75 -9.63 -3.70 4.78
C TYR A 75 -11.13 -3.82 4.54
N ASP A 76 -11.86 -4.03 5.62
CA ASP A 76 -13.30 -3.96 5.69
C ASP A 76 -13.68 -3.38 7.06
N VAL A 77 -14.59 -2.42 7.05
CA VAL A 77 -15.17 -1.84 8.26
C VAL A 77 -16.67 -1.86 8.09
N GLU A 78 -17.33 -2.64 8.94
CA GLU A 78 -18.77 -2.82 8.90
C GLU A 78 -19.48 -1.45 8.99
N ASN A 79 -20.36 -1.18 8.02
CA ASN A 79 -21.11 0.09 7.89
C ASN A 79 -20.25 1.33 7.61
N SER A 80 -18.99 1.19 7.17
CA SER A 80 -18.21 2.34 6.69
C SER A 80 -18.60 2.72 5.26
N SER A 81 -18.47 4.01 4.96
CA SER A 81 -18.48 4.53 3.59
C SER A 81 -17.13 4.40 2.88
N ASP A 82 -16.09 3.99 3.62
CA ASP A 82 -14.75 3.79 3.07
C ASP A 82 -14.74 2.58 2.13
N GLU A 83 -13.78 2.57 1.20
CA GLU A 83 -13.70 1.52 0.20
C GLU A 83 -13.15 0.22 0.81
N GLU A 84 -14.04 -0.74 1.01
CA GLU A 84 -13.71 -2.14 1.25
C GLU A 84 -12.82 -2.67 0.11
N GLY A 85 -11.69 -3.29 0.47
CA GLY A 85 -10.80 -3.83 -0.55
C GLY A 85 -9.44 -4.30 -0.08
N TYR A 86 -8.65 -4.68 -1.07
CA TYR A 86 -7.31 -5.20 -0.93
C TYR A 86 -6.26 -4.14 -1.19
N TYR A 87 -5.26 -4.10 -0.30
CA TYR A 87 -4.12 -3.20 -0.36
C TYR A 87 -2.84 -4.01 -0.49
N PHE A 88 -2.06 -3.70 -1.53
CA PHE A 88 -0.85 -4.44 -1.87
C PHE A 88 0.36 -3.64 -1.45
N LEU A 89 1.23 -4.19 -0.62
CA LEU A 89 2.42 -3.53 -0.11
C LEU A 89 3.71 -4.18 -0.59
N LEU A 90 4.69 -3.34 -0.90
CA LEU A 90 6.09 -3.72 -1.12
C LEU A 90 7.01 -2.72 -0.43
N ASN A 91 7.98 -3.19 0.36
CA ASN A 91 8.97 -2.35 1.05
C ASN A 91 8.33 -1.19 1.84
N ASN A 92 7.30 -1.48 2.62
CA ASN A 92 6.54 -0.51 3.42
C ASN A 92 5.89 0.61 2.56
N ARG A 93 5.41 0.27 1.36
CA ARG A 93 4.69 1.18 0.46
C ARG A 93 3.53 0.46 -0.21
N ILE A 94 2.36 1.09 -0.29
CA ILE A 94 1.23 0.58 -1.05
C ILE A 94 1.54 0.71 -2.55
N ILE A 95 1.55 -0.39 -3.28
CA ILE A 95 1.84 -0.43 -4.72
C ILE A 95 0.60 -0.67 -5.58
N ALA A 96 -0.47 -1.18 -4.99
CA ALA A 96 -1.76 -1.27 -5.67
C ALA A 96 -2.91 -1.30 -4.66
N PHE A 97 -4.10 -0.99 -5.16
CA PHE A 97 -5.38 -1.12 -4.47
C PHE A 97 -6.38 -1.80 -5.41
N ARG A 98 -7.28 -2.61 -4.85
CA ARG A 98 -8.43 -3.18 -5.55
C ARG A 98 -9.63 -3.16 -4.61
N SER A 99 -10.73 -2.54 -5.01
CA SER A 99 -11.97 -2.58 -4.24
C SER A 99 -12.65 -3.94 -4.39
N GLU A 100 -13.15 -4.47 -3.27
CA GLU A 100 -14.03 -5.64 -3.28
C GLU A 100 -15.47 -5.25 -3.62
N ALA A 101 -15.94 -4.11 -3.09
CA ALA A 101 -17.26 -3.58 -3.39
C ALA A 101 -17.44 -3.19 -4.87
N TRP A 102 -16.36 -2.76 -5.53
CA TRP A 102 -16.36 -2.32 -6.92
C TRP A 102 -15.25 -3.00 -7.71
N VAL A 103 -15.51 -4.18 -8.26
CA VAL A 103 -14.50 -5.05 -8.91
C VAL A 103 -13.68 -4.33 -10.02
N SER A 104 -14.26 -3.34 -10.70
CA SER A 104 -13.56 -2.55 -11.73
C SER A 104 -12.76 -1.37 -11.19
N LEU A 105 -12.85 -1.07 -9.89
CA LEU A 105 -12.13 -0.01 -9.21
C LEU A 105 -10.84 -0.58 -8.63
N TYR A 106 -9.75 -0.35 -9.35
CA TYR A 106 -8.40 -0.66 -8.89
C TYR A 106 -7.44 0.43 -9.34
N ASP A 107 -6.36 0.58 -8.59
CA ASP A 107 -5.30 1.54 -8.90
C ASP A 107 -3.93 0.87 -8.74
N PHE A 108 -3.00 1.22 -9.63
CA PHE A 108 -1.61 0.80 -9.58
C PHE A 108 -0.73 2.02 -9.34
N TYR A 109 -0.13 2.07 -8.15
CA TYR A 109 0.68 3.19 -7.75
C TYR A 109 2.07 3.12 -8.40
N LYS A 110 2.36 4.12 -9.25
CA LYS A 110 3.63 4.22 -9.97
C LYS A 110 4.67 4.94 -9.11
N TYR A 111 5.65 4.21 -8.62
CA TYR A 111 6.86 4.76 -7.99
C TYR A 111 8.00 4.84 -9.01
N ASP A 112 8.83 5.89 -8.92
CA ASP A 112 9.97 6.12 -9.82
C ASP A 112 10.79 4.84 -10.09
N LYS A 113 11.19 4.66 -11.35
CA LYS A 113 12.08 3.61 -11.90
C LYS A 113 11.73 2.13 -11.59
N THR A 114 10.74 1.82 -10.76
CA THR A 114 10.35 0.43 -10.44
C THR A 114 9.14 0.01 -11.25
N GLU A 115 9.30 -0.96 -12.16
CA GLU A 115 8.20 -1.55 -12.96
C GLU A 115 7.35 -2.56 -12.18
N VAL A 116 7.20 -2.36 -10.87
CA VAL A 116 6.52 -3.30 -9.97
C VAL A 116 5.03 -3.46 -10.33
N HIS A 117 4.36 -2.39 -10.76
CA HIS A 117 2.97 -2.46 -11.25
C HIS A 117 2.82 -3.47 -12.39
N LYS A 118 3.78 -3.55 -13.32
CA LYS A 118 3.77 -4.51 -14.44
C LYS A 118 3.85 -5.96 -13.96
N LEU A 119 4.40 -6.23 -12.78
CA LEU A 119 4.43 -7.58 -12.21
C LEU A 119 3.04 -8.01 -11.74
N LEU A 120 2.30 -7.10 -11.08
CA LEU A 120 0.93 -7.35 -10.62
C LEU A 120 -0.04 -7.43 -11.80
N GLU A 121 0.08 -6.53 -12.78
CA GLU A 121 -0.76 -6.54 -13.99
C GLU A 121 -0.66 -7.86 -14.77
N LYS A 122 0.55 -8.44 -14.83
CA LYS A 122 0.84 -9.69 -15.55
C LYS A 122 0.64 -10.94 -14.69
N ASP A 123 0.27 -10.77 -13.43
CA ASP A 123 0.09 -11.90 -12.55
C ASP A 123 -1.15 -12.70 -12.97
N SER A 124 -0.91 -13.90 -13.48
CA SER A 124 -1.97 -14.85 -13.86
C SER A 124 -2.37 -15.77 -12.71
N THR A 125 -1.69 -15.68 -11.57
CA THR A 125 -2.21 -16.27 -10.34
C THR A 125 -3.11 -15.22 -9.75
N ASP A 126 -4.32 -15.62 -9.39
CA ASP A 126 -5.40 -14.84 -8.81
C ASP A 126 -5.04 -13.95 -7.59
N PHE A 127 -3.77 -13.88 -7.18
CA PHE A 127 -3.23 -13.02 -6.13
C PHE A 127 -3.71 -11.55 -6.18
N PHE A 128 -3.76 -10.92 -7.37
CA PHE A 128 -4.23 -9.54 -7.50
C PHE A 128 -5.73 -9.44 -7.77
N TYR A 129 -6.27 -10.33 -8.59
CA TYR A 129 -7.63 -10.21 -9.15
C TYR A 129 -8.71 -10.97 -8.38
N ASN A 130 -8.34 -11.70 -7.34
CA ASN A 130 -9.20 -12.51 -6.47
C ASN A 130 -8.91 -12.16 -5.02
#